data_AF-A0A367LYV2-F1
#
_entry.id   AF-A0A367LYV2-F1
#
_cell.length_a   1.000
_cell.length_b   1.000
_cell.length_c   1.000
_cell.angle_alpha   90.00
_cell.angle_beta   90.00
_cell.angle_gamma   90.00
#
_symmetry.space_group_name_H-M   'P 1'
#
loop_
_entity.id
_entity.type
_entity.pdbx_description
1 polymer ?
#
loop_
_entity_poly.entity_id
_entity_poly.type
_entity_poly.pdbx_seq_one_letter_code
_entity_poly.pdbx_strand_id
1 'polypeptide(L)'
;VAITLEMPDGPASFSRKGPYLYLTSSECYWLTPAEMMGLQAWELHESLGPEQRGEAANLRLMAELQTAARSGMRIDLSHFERLDVVVPQNIGVIATRLPDGSLQLCPSLGDGSSVDQLEKRWSQLDMTADGGVLRIDNRLLLLDQARMDGIRNVLANKRIPADQVNEFIATPTAFLDAAL
;
A
#
# COMPACT_ATOMS: atom_id res chain seq x y z
N VAL A 1 14.66 11.88 -0.30
CA VAL A 1 14.01 12.63 0.82
C VAL A 1 15.02 12.66 1.96
N ALA A 2 15.20 13.74 2.71
CA ALA A 2 16.18 13.77 3.80
C ALA A 2 15.49 13.68 5.16
N ILE A 3 15.95 12.78 6.03
CA ILE A 3 15.59 12.76 7.45
C ILE A 3 16.74 13.40 8.23
N THR A 4 16.41 14.37 9.08
CA THR A 4 17.37 15.09 9.93
C THR A 4 16.92 14.95 11.37
N LEU A 5 17.85 14.76 12.31
CA LEU A 5 17.53 14.80 13.73
C LEU A 5 17.51 16.24 14.21
N GLU A 6 16.46 16.60 14.94
CA GLU A 6 16.35 17.91 15.59
C GLU A 6 16.84 17.80 17.04
N MET A 7 17.91 18.52 17.35
CA MET A 7 18.47 18.64 18.70
C MET A 7 18.22 20.06 19.23
N PRO A 8 18.29 20.31 20.55
CA PRO A 8 18.14 21.65 21.11
C PRO A 8 19.08 22.70 20.50
N ASP A 9 20.28 22.27 20.10
CA ASP A 9 21.32 23.13 19.52
C ASP A 9 21.26 23.20 17.98
N GLY A 10 20.27 22.56 17.36
CA GLY A 10 20.04 22.57 15.91
C GLY A 10 20.03 21.16 15.27
N PRO A 11 19.95 21.10 13.93
CA PRO A 11 19.92 19.83 13.20
C PRO A 11 21.25 19.08 13.30
N ALA A 12 21.18 17.76 13.50
CA ALA A 12 22.33 16.89 13.58
C ALA A 12 22.27 15.75 12.55
N SER A 13 23.44 15.41 11.99
CA SER A 13 23.64 14.21 11.19
C SER A 13 23.75 12.98 12.09
N PHE A 14 23.32 11.83 11.59
CA PHE A 14 23.44 10.57 12.32
C PHE A 14 23.84 9.42 11.40
N SER A 15 24.30 8.33 12.03
CA SER A 15 24.44 7.04 11.38
C SER A 15 23.77 5.97 12.22
N ARG A 16 23.22 4.95 11.57
CA ARG A 16 22.52 3.84 12.24
C ARG A 16 23.31 2.54 12.05
N LYS A 17 23.43 1.74 13.12
CA LYS A 17 23.92 0.36 13.05
C LYS A 17 23.00 -0.53 13.87
N GLY A 18 22.15 -1.31 13.20
CA GLY A 18 21.12 -2.11 13.87
C GLY A 18 20.15 -1.21 14.67
N PRO A 19 19.84 -1.54 15.94
CA PRO A 19 18.96 -0.71 16.78
C PRO A 19 19.64 0.54 17.37
N TYR A 20 20.90 0.80 17.02
CA TYR A 20 21.67 1.89 17.60
C TYR A 20 21.80 3.05 16.62
N LEU A 21 21.56 4.26 17.11
CA LEU A 21 21.77 5.52 16.41
C LEU A 21 22.98 6.25 17.00
N TYR A 22 23.87 6.73 16.15
CA TYR A 22 25.12 7.38 16.51
C TYR A 22 25.13 8.81 15.96
N LEU A 23 25.26 9.81 16.85
CA LEU A 23 25.50 11.20 16.45
C LEU A 23 27.00 11.46 16.26
N THR A 24 27.82 10.84 17.12
CA THR A 24 29.28 10.89 17.06
C THR A 24 29.87 9.50 17.33
N SER A 25 31.19 9.36 17.39
CA SER A 25 31.84 8.10 17.74
C SER A 25 31.59 7.64 19.19
N SER A 26 31.24 8.57 20.08
CA SER A 26 31.03 8.31 21.52
C SER A 26 29.58 8.42 21.97
N GLU A 27 28.72 9.05 21.18
CA GLU A 27 27.33 9.32 21.53
C GLU A 27 26.38 8.39 20.77
N CYS A 28 25.65 7.56 21.52
CA CYS A 28 24.80 6.52 20.98
C CYS A 28 23.46 6.42 21.71
N TYR A 29 22.39 6.21 20.94
CA TYR A 29 21.01 6.08 21.41
C TYR A 29 20.40 4.77 20.92
N TRP A 30 19.43 4.27 21.69
CA TRP A 30 18.65 3.10 21.29
C TRP A 30 17.39 3.56 20.59
N LEU A 31 17.14 2.99 19.43
CA LEU A 31 15.92 3.21 18.69
C LEU A 31 14.78 2.38 19.27
N THR A 32 13.62 3.00 19.40
CA THR A 32 12.37 2.28 19.58
C THR A 32 12.04 1.46 18.32
N PRO A 33 11.18 0.44 18.41
CA PRO A 33 10.73 -0.31 17.24
C PRO A 33 10.10 0.57 16.15
N ALA A 34 9.37 1.62 16.54
CA ALA A 34 8.74 2.57 15.61
C ALA A 34 9.79 3.42 14.86
N GLU A 35 10.79 3.95 15.57
CA GLU A 35 11.88 4.71 14.94
C GLU A 35 12.75 3.82 14.05
N MET A 36 13.00 2.58 14.46
CA MET A 36 13.70 1.60 13.62
C MET A 36 12.95 1.35 12.31
N MET A 37 11.64 1.11 12.38
CA MET A 37 10.79 0.91 11.21
C MET A 37 10.87 2.09 10.24
N GLY A 38 10.69 3.32 10.74
CA GLY A 38 10.72 4.53 9.89
C GLY A 38 12.09 4.80 9.26
N LEU A 39 13.18 4.62 10.02
CA LEU A 39 14.54 4.80 9.50
C LEU A 39 14.92 3.72 8.48
N GLN A 40 14.53 2.47 8.69
CA GLN A 40 14.76 1.39 7.72
C GLN A 40 14.00 1.61 6.42
N ALA A 41 12.75 2.07 6.49
CA ALA A 41 11.95 2.45 5.33
C ALA A 41 12.64 3.54 4.50
N TRP A 42 13.14 4.58 5.18
CA TRP A 42 13.88 5.66 4.54
C TRP A 42 15.19 5.20 3.91
N GLU A 43 16.00 4.40 4.61
CA GLU A 43 17.25 3.86 4.08
C GLU A 43 17.03 2.95 2.87
N LEU A 44 15.98 2.12 2.91
CA LEU A 44 15.58 1.29 1.78
C LEU A 44 15.23 2.17 0.57
N HIS A 45 14.43 3.21 0.76
CA HIS A 45 14.08 4.15 -0.31
C HIS A 45 15.31 4.89 -0.86
N GLU A 46 16.22 5.33 0.02
CA GLU A 46 17.48 5.95 -0.40
C GLU A 46 18.44 4.96 -1.10
N SER A 47 18.28 3.65 -0.92
CA SER A 47 19.06 2.66 -1.66
C SER A 47 18.54 2.39 -3.09
N LEU A 48 17.31 2.82 -3.41
CA LEU A 48 16.71 2.59 -4.72
C LEU A 48 17.42 3.37 -5.83
N GLY A 49 17.63 2.73 -6.98
CA GLY A 49 18.14 3.39 -8.17
C GLY A 49 17.12 4.39 -8.77
N PRO A 50 17.55 5.34 -9.62
CA PRO A 50 16.66 6.36 -10.19
C PRO A 50 15.41 5.80 -10.88
N GLU A 51 15.55 4.68 -11.58
CA GLU A 51 14.44 4.01 -12.29
C GLU A 51 13.42 3.38 -11.35
N GLN A 52 13.81 3.07 -10.10
CA GLN A 52 12.97 2.45 -9.09
C GLN A 52 12.36 3.48 -8.12
N ARG A 53 12.92 4.71 -8.05
CA ARG A 53 12.41 5.83 -7.26
C ARG A 53 11.22 6.52 -7.95
N GLY A 54 10.23 5.73 -8.36
CA GLY A 54 8.97 6.21 -8.94
C GLY A 54 7.97 6.68 -7.88
N GLU A 55 6.79 7.08 -8.33
CA GLU A 55 5.68 7.52 -7.48
C GLU A 55 5.28 6.47 -6.44
N ALA A 56 5.18 5.19 -6.86
CA ALA A 56 4.85 4.08 -5.96
C ALA A 56 5.85 3.93 -4.82
N ALA A 57 7.16 4.05 -5.10
CA ALA A 57 8.20 3.99 -4.08
C ALA A 57 8.12 5.17 -3.10
N ASN A 58 7.86 6.39 -3.60
CA ASN A 58 7.69 7.58 -2.76
C ASN A 58 6.48 7.47 -1.84
N LEU A 59 5.37 6.95 -2.35
CA LEU A 59 4.15 6.76 -1.57
C LEU A 59 4.27 5.61 -0.57
N ARG A 60 5.01 4.55 -0.91
CA ARG A 60 5.36 3.50 0.04
C ARG A 60 6.17 4.05 1.20
N LEU A 61 7.23 4.82 0.91
CA LEU A 61 8.01 5.48 1.96
C LEU A 61 7.09 6.34 2.84
N MET A 62 6.19 7.12 2.24
CA MET A 62 5.26 7.95 3.01
C MET A 62 4.33 7.12 3.90
N ALA A 63 3.80 6.00 3.40
CA ALA A 63 2.97 5.06 4.16
C ALA A 63 3.72 4.50 5.38
N GLU A 64 4.97 4.08 5.16
CA GLU A 64 5.83 3.49 6.18
C GLU A 64 6.20 4.55 7.25
N LEU A 65 6.49 5.79 6.85
CA LEU A 65 6.76 6.90 7.79
C LEU A 65 5.51 7.29 8.60
N GLN A 66 4.33 7.34 7.97
CA GLN A 66 3.08 7.57 8.70
C GLN A 66 2.77 6.44 9.67
N THR A 67 3.02 5.19 9.28
CA THR A 67 2.83 4.02 10.15
C THR A 67 3.79 4.09 11.34
N ALA A 68 5.05 4.44 11.12
CA ALA A 68 6.03 4.68 12.18
C ALA A 68 5.58 5.80 13.12
N ALA A 69 5.07 6.92 12.59
CA ALA A 69 4.55 8.03 13.37
C ALA A 69 3.37 7.61 14.27
N ARG A 70 2.36 6.92 13.69
CA ARG A 70 1.22 6.34 14.42
C ARG A 70 1.65 5.32 15.48
N SER A 71 2.78 4.64 15.26
CA SER A 71 3.37 3.67 16.18
C SER A 71 4.26 4.29 17.27
N GLY A 72 4.44 5.62 17.26
CA GLY A 72 5.15 6.36 18.30
C GLY A 72 6.47 7.01 17.89
N MET A 73 6.90 6.89 16.62
CA MET A 73 8.05 7.65 16.12
C MET A 73 7.73 9.15 16.13
N ARG A 74 8.60 9.95 16.73
CA ARG A 74 8.49 11.41 16.71
C ARG A 74 9.08 11.95 15.41
N ILE A 75 8.25 12.05 14.38
CA ILE A 75 8.63 12.59 13.08
C ILE A 75 7.60 13.63 12.63
N ASP A 76 8.07 14.78 12.17
CA ASP A 76 7.25 15.80 11.52
C ASP A 76 7.13 15.47 10.03
N LEU A 77 5.91 15.12 9.59
CA LEU A 77 5.60 14.88 8.17
C LEU A 77 4.96 16.10 7.50
N SER A 78 4.80 17.20 8.23
CA SER A 78 4.26 18.48 7.80
C SER A 78 2.93 18.31 7.05
N HIS A 79 2.87 18.69 5.76
CA HIS A 79 1.65 18.58 4.97
C HIS A 79 1.23 17.13 4.64
N PHE A 80 2.15 16.17 4.80
CA PHE A 80 1.87 14.77 4.52
C PHE A 80 1.13 14.05 5.65
N GLU A 81 0.96 14.65 6.83
CA GLU A 81 0.17 14.06 7.92
C GLU A 81 -1.29 13.79 7.53
N ARG A 82 -1.83 14.54 6.56
CA ARG A 82 -3.25 14.50 6.17
C ARG A 82 -3.59 13.51 5.05
N LEU A 83 -2.58 12.91 4.42
CA LEU A 83 -2.80 11.87 3.41
C LEU A 83 -3.08 10.56 4.12
N ASP A 84 -4.23 9.94 3.92
CA ASP A 84 -4.48 8.65 4.53
C ASP A 84 -3.97 7.55 3.59
N VAL A 85 -2.76 7.07 3.86
CA VAL A 85 -2.18 5.97 3.09
C VAL A 85 -2.62 4.65 3.70
N VAL A 86 -3.33 3.85 2.91
CA VAL A 86 -3.92 2.57 3.32
C VAL A 86 -3.25 1.44 2.55
N VAL A 87 -2.77 0.44 3.26
CA VAL A 87 -2.34 -0.84 2.66
C VAL A 87 -3.47 -1.83 2.92
N PRO A 88 -4.25 -2.24 1.90
CA PRO A 88 -5.33 -3.22 2.08
C PRO A 88 -4.77 -4.51 2.69
N GLN A 89 -5.47 -5.19 3.58
CA GLN A 89 -4.94 -6.47 4.08
C GLN A 89 -5.09 -7.57 3.02
N ASN A 90 -6.31 -7.75 2.51
CA ASN A 90 -6.68 -8.75 1.51
C ASN A 90 -7.54 -8.12 0.40
N ILE A 91 -7.66 -8.80 -0.74
CA ILE A 91 -8.55 -8.39 -1.84
C ILE A 91 -9.85 -9.19 -1.76
N GLY A 92 -10.96 -8.52 -1.48
CA GLY A 92 -12.29 -9.11 -1.51
C GLY A 92 -12.90 -9.11 -2.91
N VAL A 93 -14.03 -9.78 -3.07
CA VAL A 93 -14.80 -9.82 -4.32
C VAL A 93 -16.25 -9.45 -4.04
N ILE A 94 -16.77 -8.48 -4.77
CA ILE A 94 -18.19 -8.12 -4.77
C ILE A 94 -18.81 -8.69 -6.05
N ALA A 95 -19.87 -9.49 -5.90
CA ALA A 95 -20.64 -10.03 -7.01
C ALA A 95 -22.02 -9.35 -7.09
N THR A 96 -22.28 -8.64 -8.18
CA THR A 96 -23.56 -7.97 -8.45
C THR A 96 -24.34 -8.75 -9.49
N ARG A 97 -25.57 -9.14 -9.17
CA ARG A 97 -26.46 -9.82 -10.12
C ARG A 97 -27.07 -8.82 -11.10
N LEU A 98 -26.90 -9.08 -12.39
CA LEU A 98 -27.45 -8.27 -13.48
C LEU A 98 -28.88 -8.73 -13.85
N PRO A 99 -29.67 -7.87 -14.53
CA PRO A 99 -31.04 -8.20 -14.92
C PRO A 99 -31.17 -9.42 -15.86
N ASP A 100 -30.10 -9.76 -16.59
CA ASP A 100 -30.02 -10.94 -17.47
C ASP A 100 -29.70 -12.24 -16.71
N GLY A 101 -29.54 -12.18 -15.39
CA GLY A 101 -29.22 -13.31 -14.53
C GLY A 101 -27.72 -13.60 -14.39
N SER A 102 -26.84 -12.89 -15.12
CA SER A 102 -25.39 -13.01 -14.97
C SER A 102 -24.86 -12.30 -13.71
N LEU A 103 -23.64 -12.61 -13.29
CA LEU A 103 -22.95 -11.89 -12.22
C LEU A 103 -21.85 -11.01 -12.79
N GLN A 104 -21.74 -9.79 -12.28
CA GLN A 104 -20.59 -8.92 -12.47
C GLN A 104 -19.73 -8.93 -11.20
N LEU A 105 -18.46 -9.30 -11.35
CA LEU A 105 -17.48 -9.31 -10.28
C LEU A 105 -16.70 -8.00 -10.26
N CYS A 106 -16.47 -7.46 -9.08
CA CYS A 106 -15.61 -6.31 -8.87
C CYS A 106 -14.67 -6.56 -7.68
N PRO A 107 -13.38 -6.22 -7.80
CA PRO A 107 -12.47 -6.30 -6.66
C PRO A 107 -12.92 -5.32 -5.57
N SER A 108 -12.79 -5.72 -4.32
CA SER A 108 -13.01 -4.88 -3.14
C SER A 108 -11.73 -4.79 -2.33
N LEU A 109 -11.38 -3.58 -1.91
CA LEU A 109 -10.14 -3.32 -1.18
C LEU A 109 -10.34 -3.29 0.34
N GLY A 110 -11.56 -3.58 0.82
CA GLY A 110 -11.91 -3.56 2.25
C GLY A 110 -11.82 -2.17 2.90
N ASP A 111 -11.64 -1.13 2.11
CA ASP A 111 -11.43 0.26 2.52
C ASP A 111 -12.76 1.05 2.58
N GLY A 112 -13.90 0.40 2.34
CA GLY A 112 -15.20 1.07 2.29
C GLY A 112 -15.47 1.88 1.01
N SER A 113 -14.61 1.75 -0.01
CA SER A 113 -14.88 2.32 -1.34
C SER A 113 -16.02 1.58 -2.04
N SER A 114 -16.86 2.31 -2.77
CA SER A 114 -17.95 1.71 -3.56
C SER A 114 -17.45 1.12 -4.87
N VAL A 115 -18.23 0.20 -5.46
CA VAL A 115 -17.93 -0.40 -6.77
C VAL A 115 -17.75 0.68 -7.84
N ASP A 116 -18.64 1.68 -7.88
CA ASP A 116 -18.58 2.78 -8.86
C ASP A 116 -17.33 3.66 -8.71
N GLN A 117 -16.87 3.86 -7.47
CA GLN A 117 -15.63 4.60 -7.21
C GLN A 117 -14.43 3.82 -7.73
N LEU A 118 -14.41 2.51 -7.54
CA LEU A 118 -13.32 1.64 -7.92
C LEU A 118 -13.25 1.40 -9.45
N GLU A 119 -14.39 1.20 -10.12
CA GLU A 119 -14.43 0.92 -11.56
C GLU A 119 -13.76 2.02 -12.41
N LYS A 120 -13.85 3.28 -11.98
CA LYS A 120 -13.24 4.43 -12.68
C LYS A 120 -11.74 4.57 -12.42
N ARG A 121 -11.20 3.82 -11.47
CA ARG A 121 -9.83 3.98 -10.97
C ARG A 121 -8.91 2.84 -11.40
N TRP A 122 -9.45 1.68 -11.79
CA TRP A 122 -8.63 0.57 -12.28
C TRP A 122 -7.74 0.93 -13.49
N SER A 123 -8.18 1.88 -14.33
CA SER A 123 -7.37 2.39 -15.45
C SER A 123 -6.14 3.20 -15.03
N GLN A 124 -6.05 3.63 -13.76
CA GLN A 124 -4.88 4.32 -13.22
C GLN A 124 -3.73 3.36 -12.91
N LEU A 125 -4.05 2.07 -12.75
CA LEU A 125 -3.08 1.04 -12.43
C LEU A 125 -2.44 0.52 -13.72
N ASP A 126 -1.13 0.43 -13.71
CA ASP A 126 -0.40 -0.35 -14.71
C ASP A 126 -0.58 -1.83 -14.38
N MET A 127 -1.37 -2.53 -15.18
CA MET A 127 -1.64 -3.96 -15.00
C MET A 127 -0.40 -4.83 -15.21
N THR A 128 0.69 -4.29 -15.77
CA THR A 128 1.93 -5.02 -16.01
C THR A 128 2.97 -4.83 -14.91
N ALA A 129 2.74 -3.88 -14.00
CA ALA A 129 3.65 -3.58 -12.92
C ALA A 129 3.46 -4.51 -11.71
N ASP A 130 4.55 -4.69 -10.95
CA ASP A 130 4.56 -5.55 -9.76
C ASP A 130 3.91 -4.90 -8.51
N GLY A 131 3.34 -3.72 -8.68
CA GLY A 131 2.79 -2.89 -7.61
C GLY A 131 2.08 -1.69 -8.21
N GLY A 132 1.20 -1.10 -7.42
CA GLY A 132 0.34 -0.02 -7.89
C GLY A 132 -0.05 0.95 -6.80
N VAL A 133 -0.40 2.16 -7.21
CA VAL A 133 -0.99 3.15 -6.32
C VAL A 133 -2.35 3.53 -6.87
N LEU A 134 -3.36 3.49 -6.01
CA LEU A 134 -4.70 3.92 -6.34
C LEU A 134 -5.09 5.12 -5.49
N ARG A 135 -5.46 6.24 -6.12
CA ARG A 135 -5.97 7.40 -5.39
C ARG A 135 -7.50 7.39 -5.37
N ILE A 136 -8.06 7.28 -4.18
CA ILE A 136 -9.50 7.35 -3.94
C ILE A 136 -9.77 8.50 -2.97
N ASP A 137 -10.28 9.60 -3.54
CA ASP A 137 -10.56 10.85 -2.82
C ASP A 137 -9.31 11.38 -2.09
N ASN A 138 -9.33 11.38 -0.75
CA ASN A 138 -8.21 11.82 0.09
C ASN A 138 -7.33 10.67 0.60
N ARG A 139 -7.54 9.46 0.07
CA ARG A 139 -6.84 8.24 0.46
C ARG A 139 -5.98 7.73 -0.69
N LEU A 140 -4.81 7.22 -0.35
CA LEU A 140 -3.90 6.56 -1.28
C LEU A 140 -3.79 5.11 -0.88
N LEU A 141 -4.14 4.20 -1.79
CA LEU A 141 -4.00 2.78 -1.56
C LEU A 141 -2.73 2.29 -2.21
N LEU A 142 -1.87 1.66 -1.40
CA LEU A 142 -0.68 0.98 -1.89
C LEU A 142 -1.00 -0.49 -2.13
N LEU A 143 -0.74 -0.95 -3.34
CA LEU A 143 -0.94 -2.33 -3.76
C LEU A 143 0.44 -2.96 -4.01
N ASP A 144 0.74 -4.05 -3.31
CA ASP A 144 1.89 -4.89 -3.61
C ASP A 144 1.54 -5.93 -4.68
N GLN A 145 2.51 -6.78 -5.00
CA GLN A 145 2.36 -7.77 -6.06
C GLN A 145 1.17 -8.69 -5.83
N ALA A 146 1.04 -9.24 -4.62
CA ALA A 146 -0.08 -10.14 -4.29
C ALA A 146 -1.44 -9.47 -4.49
N ARG A 147 -1.58 -8.20 -4.08
CA ARG A 147 -2.81 -7.43 -4.27
C ARG A 147 -3.08 -7.11 -5.74
N MET A 148 -2.04 -6.77 -6.49
CA MET A 148 -2.14 -6.56 -7.94
C MET A 148 -2.56 -7.84 -8.66
N ASP A 149 -1.98 -8.99 -8.30
CA ASP A 149 -2.35 -10.30 -8.84
C ASP A 149 -3.82 -10.61 -8.56
N GLY A 150 -4.28 -10.37 -7.32
CA GLY A 150 -5.67 -10.54 -6.93
C GLY A 150 -6.64 -9.67 -7.73
N ILE A 151 -6.31 -8.38 -7.90
CA ILE A 151 -7.10 -7.45 -8.72
C ILE A 151 -7.14 -7.91 -10.18
N ARG A 152 -6.00 -8.30 -10.76
CA ARG A 152 -5.92 -8.80 -12.15
C ARG A 152 -6.79 -10.03 -12.36
N ASN A 153 -6.75 -10.98 -11.44
CA ASN A 153 -7.56 -12.20 -11.48
C ASN A 153 -9.07 -11.90 -11.47
N VAL A 154 -9.53 -11.01 -10.58
CA VAL A 154 -10.95 -10.63 -10.52
C VAL A 154 -11.37 -9.85 -11.77
N LEU A 155 -10.53 -8.96 -12.28
CA LEU A 155 -10.82 -8.18 -13.50
C LEU A 155 -10.81 -9.06 -14.76
N ALA A 156 -9.97 -10.09 -14.82
CA ALA A 156 -9.98 -11.07 -15.91
C ALA A 156 -11.30 -11.87 -15.92
N ASN A 157 -11.84 -12.17 -14.73
CA ASN A 157 -13.09 -12.92 -14.54
C ASN A 157 -14.29 -12.00 -14.21
N LYS A 158 -14.31 -10.78 -14.76
CA LYS A 158 -15.30 -9.74 -14.42
C LYS A 158 -16.76 -10.15 -14.63
N ARG A 159 -17.05 -11.11 -15.51
CA ARG A 159 -18.43 -11.54 -15.80
C ARG A 159 -18.58 -13.06 -15.74
N ILE A 160 -19.52 -13.52 -14.91
CA ILE A 160 -19.94 -14.92 -14.83
C ILE A 160 -21.29 -15.05 -15.56
N PRO A 161 -21.35 -15.84 -16.65
CA PRO A 161 -22.59 -16.13 -17.37
C PRO A 161 -23.69 -16.73 -16.47
N ALA A 162 -24.96 -16.48 -16.79
CA ALA A 162 -26.11 -16.89 -15.98
C ALA A 162 -26.19 -18.41 -15.73
N ASP A 163 -25.75 -19.20 -16.71
CA ASP A 163 -25.65 -20.67 -16.66
C ASP A 163 -24.57 -21.18 -15.70
N GLN A 164 -23.53 -20.38 -15.46
CA GLN A 164 -22.39 -20.74 -14.59
C GLN A 164 -22.52 -20.16 -13.18
N VAL A 165 -23.55 -19.36 -12.90
CA VAL A 165 -23.74 -18.70 -11.58
C VAL A 165 -23.85 -19.72 -10.45
N ASN A 166 -24.61 -20.80 -10.64
CA ASN A 166 -24.77 -21.81 -9.59
C ASN A 166 -23.45 -22.53 -9.30
N GLU A 167 -22.63 -22.75 -10.33
CA GLU A 167 -21.31 -23.37 -10.20
C GLU A 167 -20.32 -22.43 -9.51
N PHE A 168 -20.35 -21.13 -9.83
CA PHE A 168 -19.55 -20.11 -9.15
C PHE A 168 -19.87 -20.01 -7.66
N ILE A 169 -21.15 -20.04 -7.28
CA ILE A 169 -21.54 -20.00 -5.86
C ILE A 169 -21.13 -21.29 -5.13
N ALA A 170 -21.20 -22.44 -5.81
CA ALA A 170 -20.79 -23.72 -5.23
C ALA A 170 -19.27 -23.84 -5.09
N THR A 171 -18.50 -23.36 -6.08
CA THR A 171 -17.05 -23.46 -6.14
C THR A 171 -16.41 -22.17 -6.67
N PRO A 172 -16.31 -21.10 -5.85
CA PRO A 172 -15.74 -19.83 -6.30
C PRO A 172 -14.29 -19.95 -6.77
N THR A 173 -13.54 -20.88 -6.18
CA THR A 173 -12.12 -21.13 -6.49
C THR A 173 -11.90 -21.78 -7.86
N ALA A 174 -12.95 -22.26 -8.53
CA ALA A 174 -12.87 -22.75 -9.91
C ALA A 174 -12.78 -21.60 -10.93
N PHE A 175 -13.23 -20.41 -10.54
CA PHE A 175 -13.27 -19.22 -11.38
C PHE A 175 -12.25 -18.17 -10.95
N LEU A 176 -11.86 -18.17 -9.68
CA LEU A 176 -10.91 -17.23 -9.10
C LEU A 176 -9.78 -18.01 -8.43
N ASP A 177 -8.53 -17.70 -8.76
CA ASP A 177 -7.39 -18.20 -7.99
C ASP A 177 -7.56 -17.92 -6.49
N ALA A 178 -7.48 -18.97 -5.68
CA ALA A 178 -7.79 -18.98 -4.25
C ALA A 178 -6.74 -18.28 -3.37
N ALA A 179 -5.73 -17.65 -3.98
CA ALA A 179 -4.65 -16.94 -3.29
C ALA A 179 -4.97 -15.46 -2.98
N LEU A 180 -6.25 -15.09 -2.99
CA LEU A 180 -6.79 -13.74 -2.72
C LEU A 180 -6.72 -13.33 -1.24
#